data_AF-A0A3M1H4G8-F1
#
_entry.id   AF-A0A3M1H4G8-F1
#
_cell.length_a   1.000
_cell.length_b   1.000
_cell.length_c   1.000
_cell.angle_alpha   90.00
_cell.angle_beta   90.00
_cell.angle_gamma   90.00
#
_symmetry.space_group_name_H-M   'P 1'
#
loop_
_entity.id
_entity.type
_entity.pdbx_description
1 polymer ?
#
loop_
_entity_poly.entity_id
_entity_poly.type
_entity_poly.pdbx_seq_one_letter_code
_entity_poly.pdbx_strand_id
1 'polypeptide(L)'
;MLPDFRLRQREYLLEISRAMSARLDLSSLMELILRSAVEILAGQAGLITLRRDDGSFVPFASIGLPVRAVPLFEPLWRDLESVSRHGSV
;
A
#
# COMPACT_ATOMS: atom_id res chain seq x y z
N MET A 1 -32.70 -20.92 -26.15
CA MET A 1 -31.54 -20.80 -25.24
C MET A 1 -30.80 -19.47 -25.51
N LEU A 2 -31.43 -18.33 -25.21
CA LEU A 2 -30.86 -16.98 -25.31
C LEU A 2 -30.71 -16.22 -23.95
N PRO A 3 -31.35 -16.60 -22.83
CA PRO A 3 -31.16 -15.89 -21.55
C PRO A 3 -29.73 -16.01 -21.01
N ASP A 4 -29.11 -17.19 -21.16
CA ASP A 4 -27.83 -17.51 -20.54
C ASP A 4 -26.68 -16.66 -21.07
N PHE A 5 -26.71 -16.31 -22.36
CA PHE A 5 -25.64 -15.50 -22.96
C PHE A 5 -25.70 -14.05 -22.46
N ARG A 6 -26.90 -13.48 -22.34
CA ARG A 6 -27.08 -12.12 -21.79
C ARG A 6 -26.83 -12.07 -20.29
N LEU A 7 -27.18 -13.13 -19.57
CA LEU A 7 -26.89 -13.26 -18.14
C LEU A 7 -25.38 -13.36 -17.90
N ARG A 8 -24.68 -14.23 -18.63
CA ARG A 8 -23.22 -14.33 -18.59
C ARG A 8 -22.55 -13.04 -19.02
N GLN A 9 -23.05 -12.36 -20.06
CA GLN A 9 -22.51 -11.07 -20.48
C GLN A 9 -22.64 -10.01 -19.37
N ARG A 10 -23.75 -10.01 -18.64
CA ARG A 10 -23.93 -9.14 -17.47
C ARG A 10 -23.00 -9.52 -16.32
N GLU A 11 -22.82 -10.81 -16.06
CA GLU A 11 -21.87 -11.30 -15.05
C GLU A 11 -20.43 -10.92 -15.41
N TYR A 12 -20.02 -11.09 -16.66
CA TYR A 12 -18.70 -10.66 -17.15
C TYR A 12 -18.50 -9.15 -17.04
N LEU A 13 -19.50 -8.35 -17.42
CA LEU A 13 -19.41 -6.89 -17.29
C LEU A 13 -19.38 -6.46 -15.80
N LEU A 14 -20.06 -7.18 -14.91
CA LEU A 14 -20.00 -6.97 -13.46
C LEU A 14 -18.64 -7.39 -12.88
N GLU A 15 -18.06 -8.48 -13.36
CA GLU A 15 -16.72 -8.96 -12.98
C GLU A 15 -15.65 -7.97 -13.43
N ILE A 16 -15.71 -7.50 -14.67
CA ILE A 16 -14.82 -6.47 -15.21
C ILE A 16 -15.03 -5.15 -14.46
N SER A 17 -16.27 -4.72 -14.22
CA SER A 17 -16.56 -3.52 -13.42
C SER A 17 -16.05 -3.65 -11.98
N ARG A 18 -16.08 -4.85 -11.40
CA ARG A 18 -15.54 -5.14 -10.06
C ARG A 18 -14.01 -5.22 -10.05
N ALA A 19 -13.38 -5.71 -11.12
CA ALA A 19 -11.92 -5.66 -11.31
C ALA A 19 -11.41 -4.24 -11.60
N MET A 20 -12.19 -3.41 -12.30
CA MET A 20 -11.91 -1.99 -12.51
C MET A 20 -12.22 -1.16 -11.25
N SER A 21 -13.23 -1.55 -10.48
CA SER A 21 -13.54 -0.98 -9.15
C SER A 21 -12.63 -1.53 -8.06
N ALA A 22 -11.90 -2.62 -8.31
CA ALA A 22 -10.63 -2.98 -7.70
C ALA A 22 -9.49 -2.09 -8.26
N ARG A 23 -9.80 -0.80 -8.46
CA ARG A 23 -9.07 0.33 -7.88
C ARG A 23 -7.95 -0.15 -6.98
N LEU A 24 -6.74 0.36 -7.22
CA LEU A 24 -5.60 0.37 -6.32
C LEU A 24 -6.01 0.15 -4.86
N ASP A 25 -6.03 -1.09 -4.37
CA ASP A 25 -5.77 -1.25 -2.96
C ASP A 25 -4.27 -1.02 -2.82
N LEU A 26 -3.92 0.27 -2.76
CA LEU A 26 -2.55 0.71 -2.57
C LEU A 26 -1.94 -0.04 -1.37
N SER A 27 -2.76 -0.37 -0.36
CA SER A 27 -2.40 -1.24 0.76
C SER A 27 -1.97 -2.63 0.29
N SER A 28 -2.81 -3.37 -0.43
CA SER A 28 -2.45 -4.69 -1.00
C SER A 28 -1.21 -4.64 -1.90
N LEU A 29 -1.09 -3.62 -2.76
CA LEU A 29 0.07 -3.46 -3.64
C LEU A 29 1.36 -3.17 -2.85
N MET A 30 1.31 -2.27 -1.88
CA MET A 30 2.46 -1.94 -1.03
C MET A 30 2.87 -3.11 -0.14
N GLU A 31 1.91 -3.88 0.38
CA GLU A 31 2.20 -5.11 1.11
C GLU A 31 2.92 -6.14 0.23
N LEU A 32 2.47 -6.32 -1.02
CA LEU A 32 3.11 -7.21 -1.97
C LEU A 32 4.55 -6.75 -2.30
N ILE A 33 4.74 -5.46 -2.53
CA ILE A 33 6.07 -4.87 -2.80
C ILE A 33 6.99 -5.06 -1.60
N LEU A 34 6.52 -4.72 -0.39
CA LEU A 34 7.30 -4.85 0.84
C LEU A 34 7.71 -6.31 1.07
N ARG A 35 6.77 -7.24 0.88
CA ARG A 35 7.03 -8.68 1.00
C ARG A 35 8.13 -9.13 0.03
N SER A 36 7.97 -8.76 -1.25
CA SER A 36 8.93 -9.11 -2.30
C SER A 36 10.32 -8.56 -2.00
N ALA A 37 10.41 -7.31 -1.51
CA ALA A 37 11.68 -6.70 -1.14
C ALA A 37 12.36 -7.39 0.05
N VAL A 38 11.60 -7.71 1.10
CA VAL A 38 12.12 -8.43 2.28
C VAL A 38 12.63 -9.82 1.88
N GLU A 39 11.89 -10.55 1.04
CA GLU A 39 12.27 -11.87 0.55
C GLU A 39 13.55 -11.83 -0.31
N ILE A 40 13.64 -10.92 -1.27
CA ILE A 40 14.80 -10.78 -2.17
C ILE A 40 16.08 -10.42 -1.38
N LEU A 41 15.95 -9.60 -0.33
CA LEU A 41 17.07 -9.18 0.50
C LEU A 41 17.41 -10.18 1.61
N ALA A 42 16.73 -11.33 1.67
CA ALA A 42 16.81 -12.27 2.80
C ALA A 42 16.64 -11.57 4.16
N GLY A 43 15.79 -10.54 4.21
CA GLY A 43 15.50 -9.73 5.39
C GLY A 43 14.50 -10.40 6.33
N GLN A 44 14.49 -9.96 7.58
CA GLN A 44 13.58 -10.49 8.62
C GLN A 44 12.33 -9.64 8.84
N ALA A 45 12.39 -8.36 8.48
CA ALA A 45 11.32 -7.40 8.68
C ALA A 45 11.43 -6.24 7.69
N GLY A 46 10.31 -5.56 7.46
CA GLY A 46 10.24 -4.36 6.63
C GLY A 46 9.11 -3.44 7.04
N LEU A 47 9.26 -2.15 6.74
CA LEU A 47 8.28 -1.10 7.04
C LEU A 47 8.28 -0.07 5.92
N ILE A 48 7.09 0.32 5.46
CA ILE A 48 6.88 1.44 4.55
C ILE A 48 6.11 2.53 5.29
N THR A 49 6.62 3.75 5.27
CA THR A 49 5.94 4.95 5.75
C THR A 49 5.67 5.89 4.59
N LEU A 50 4.49 6.49 4.57
CA LEU A 50 4.08 7.46 3.56
C LEU A 50 3.86 8.83 4.18
N ARG A 51 4.23 9.87 3.44
CA ARG A 51 3.93 11.25 3.77
C ARG A 51 2.48 11.56 3.43
N ARG A 52 1.75 12.18 4.35
CA ARG A 52 0.41 12.74 4.14
C ARG A 52 0.49 14.19 3.66
N ASP A 53 -0.64 14.69 3.21
CA ASP A 53 -0.81 16.09 2.76
C ASP A 53 -0.49 17.12 3.85
N ASP A 54 -0.70 16.76 5.13
CA ASP A 54 -0.36 17.60 6.30
C ASP A 54 1.14 17.61 6.62
N GLY A 55 1.96 16.89 5.85
CA GLY A 55 3.40 16.77 6.04
C GLY A 55 3.82 15.65 6.97
N SER A 56 2.89 15.05 7.72
CA SER A 56 3.18 13.95 8.65
C SER A 56 3.48 12.64 7.91
N PHE A 57 4.29 11.80 8.52
CA PHE A 57 4.52 10.44 8.02
C PHE A 57 3.70 9.43 8.81
N VAL A 58 3.10 8.48 8.11
CA VAL A 58 2.38 7.36 8.73
C VAL A 58 2.81 6.01 8.22
N PRO A 59 2.92 5.00 9.11
CA PRO A 59 3.08 3.61 8.72
C PRO A 59 1.96 3.19 7.78
N PHE A 60 2.34 2.61 6.64
CA PHE A 60 1.43 2.17 5.60
C PHE A 60 1.43 0.66 5.43
N ALA A 61 2.59 0.01 5.55
CA ALA A 61 2.72 -1.45 5.52
C ALA A 61 3.88 -1.91 6.40
N SER A 62 3.73 -3.03 7.12
CA SER A 62 4.80 -3.62 7.93
C SER A 62 4.76 -5.15 7.85
N ILE A 63 5.93 -5.79 7.74
CA ILE A 63 6.09 -7.25 7.75
C ILE A 63 7.18 -7.61 8.76
N GLY A 64 6.99 -8.71 9.49
CA GLY A 64 7.98 -9.22 10.46
C GLY A 64 8.10 -8.41 11.75
N LEU A 65 7.30 -7.35 11.90
CA LEU A 65 7.26 -6.50 13.11
C LEU A 65 5.99 -6.77 13.92
N PRO A 66 6.07 -6.88 15.25
CA PRO A 66 4.88 -6.83 16.10
C PRO A 66 4.16 -5.49 15.90
N VAL A 67 2.83 -5.49 15.81
CA VAL A 67 2.03 -4.27 15.59
C VAL A 67 2.37 -3.16 16.60
N ARG A 68 2.59 -3.54 17.87
CA ARG A 68 2.99 -2.61 18.95
C ARG A 68 4.38 -1.99 18.78
N ALA A 69 5.24 -2.57 17.95
CA ALA A 69 6.59 -2.08 17.71
C ALA A 69 6.62 -0.99 16.63
N VAL A 70 5.66 -1.00 15.69
CA VAL A 70 5.62 -0.04 14.58
C VAL A 70 5.63 1.42 15.05
N PRO A 71 4.83 1.85 16.06
CA PRO A 71 4.88 3.22 16.57
C PRO A 71 6.22 3.61 17.23
N LEU A 72 7.03 2.65 17.68
CA LEU A 72 8.33 2.94 18.32
C LEU A 72 9.36 3.48 17.33
N PHE A 73 9.18 3.24 16.03
CA PHE A 73 10.06 3.73 14.98
C PHE A 73 9.71 5.15 14.51
N GLU A 74 8.63 5.75 15.03
CA GLU A 74 8.16 7.09 14.64
C GLU A 74 9.20 8.21 14.71
N PRO A 75 10.16 8.22 15.66
CA PRO A 75 11.24 9.19 15.65
C PRO A 75 12.09 9.19 14.38
N LEU A 76 12.26 8.04 13.69
CA LEU A 76 13.14 7.92 12.52
C LEU A 76 12.65 8.73 11.32
N TRP A 77 11.34 8.89 11.17
CA TRP A 77 10.75 9.63 10.05
C TRP A 77 10.23 11.01 10.43
N ARG A 78 10.05 11.29 11.72
CA ARG A 78 9.80 12.66 12.21
C ARG A 78 10.94 13.60 11.79
N ASP A 79 12.18 13.13 11.86
CA ASP A 79 13.35 13.94 11.52
C ASP A 79 13.46 14.21 9.99
N LEU A 80 12.84 13.38 9.15
CA LEU A 80 12.80 13.57 7.69
C LEU A 80 11.96 14.78 7.27
N GLU A 81 10.96 15.20 8.07
CA GLU A 81 10.17 16.42 7.83
C GLU A 81 11.05 17.68 7.80
N SER A 82 12.16 17.69 8.52
CA SER A 82 13.09 18.84 8.57
C SER A 82 13.83 19.05 7.25
N VAL A 83 14.05 18.00 6.46
CA VAL A 83 14.88 18.03 5.24
C VAL A 83 14.10 18.56 4.02
N SER A 84 12.78 18.31 3.95
CA SER A 84 11.96 18.68 2.79
C SER A 84 11.63 20.18 2.67
N ARG A 85 12.10 21.04 3.60
CA ARG A 85 11.91 22.50 3.54
C ARG A 85 12.99 23.26 2.72
N HIS A 86 13.92 22.56 2.07
CA HIS A 86 15.01 23.17 1.29
C HIS A 86 14.93 22.85 -0.22
N GLY A 87 13.80 23.17 -0.85
CA GLY A 87 13.60 22.93 -2.28
C GLY A 87 12.65 23.93 -2.92
N SER A 88 12.87 25.23 -2.72
CA SER A 88 12.30 26.30 -3.53
C SER A 88 13.20 27.52 -3.46
N VAL A 89 14.20 27.56 -4.35
CA VAL A 89 14.80 28.78 -4.91
C VAL A 89 15.06 28.50 -6.39
#